data_AF-A0A914BK11-F1
#
_entry.id   AF-A0A914BK11-F1
#
_cell.length_a   1.000
_cell.length_b   1.000
_cell.length_c   1.000
_cell.angle_alpha   90.00
_cell.angle_beta   90.00
_cell.angle_gamma   90.00
#
_symmetry.space_group_name_H-M   'P 1'
#
loop_
_entity.id
_entity.type
_entity.pdbx_description
1 polymer ?
#
loop_
_entity_poly.entity_id
_entity_poly.type
_entity_poly.pdbx_seq_one_letter_code
_entity_poly.pdbx_strand_id
1 'polypeptide(L)'
;MSVKTASQMEPNTGGLLALALQEGGDEDLRASSPPAFEPSFRMDGPGPRKFRELEVGRLVEDILSSHLQEEIYDPVRCKQLSQDLAGKINQRVRELNFPRYKLVAMVSIGSVREKPGTHLGSRCLWDDRTDSSTTAHFTNGSLYAVAMVYGLYFA
;
A
#
# COMPACT_ATOMS: atom_id res chain seq x y z
N MET A 1 0.26 -35.49 59.74
CA MET A 1 -1.03 -34.94 60.23
C MET A 1 -1.55 -34.03 59.12
N SER A 2 -2.33 -34.51 58.16
CA SER A 2 -3.71 -35.05 58.17
C SER A 2 -4.71 -34.03 57.61
N VAL A 3 -5.11 -34.30 56.36
CA VAL A 3 -6.47 -34.25 55.73
C VAL A 3 -7.31 -32.95 55.88
N LYS A 4 -8.02 -32.42 54.87
CA LYS A 4 -9.05 -33.09 54.03
C LYS A 4 -9.57 -32.21 52.87
N THR A 5 -10.22 -32.88 51.92
CA THR A 5 -10.68 -32.56 50.55
C THR A 5 -12.16 -32.11 50.46
N ALA A 6 -12.61 -31.75 49.23
CA ALA A 6 -13.97 -31.81 48.62
C ALA A 6 -14.82 -30.52 48.65
N SER A 7 -15.79 -30.22 47.76
CA SER A 7 -16.23 -30.62 46.40
C SER A 7 -17.45 -29.71 46.04
N GLN A 8 -17.82 -29.66 44.77
CA GLN A 8 -18.90 -28.90 44.07
C GLN A 8 -20.35 -28.96 44.66
N MET A 9 -21.20 -27.94 44.40
CA MET A 9 -22.46 -27.94 43.57
C MET A 9 -23.46 -26.78 43.90
N GLU A 10 -24.00 -26.15 42.84
CA GLU A 10 -25.18 -25.24 42.71
C GLU A 10 -26.51 -25.91 43.18
N PRO A 11 -27.72 -25.28 43.33
CA PRO A 11 -28.31 -24.18 42.52
C PRO A 11 -29.30 -23.19 43.23
N ASN A 12 -29.82 -22.17 42.53
CA ASN A 12 -31.17 -21.66 42.86
C ASN A 12 -31.99 -21.27 41.61
N THR A 13 -33.01 -22.08 41.40
CA THR A 13 -34.09 -21.97 40.42
C THR A 13 -35.17 -21.03 40.98
N GLY A 14 -35.34 -19.87 40.36
CA GLY A 14 -36.51 -19.01 40.55
C GLY A 14 -37.37 -19.01 39.30
N GLY A 15 -38.19 -20.05 39.12
CA GLY A 15 -39.25 -20.06 38.12
C GLY A 15 -40.54 -19.48 38.70
N LEU A 16 -41.20 -18.61 37.95
CA LEU A 16 -42.66 -18.47 38.03
C LEU A 16 -43.22 -18.38 36.60
N LEU A 17 -44.14 -19.31 36.31
CA LEU A 17 -44.80 -19.55 35.04
C LEU A 17 -45.62 -18.35 34.52
N ALA A 18 -45.62 -18.19 33.20
CA ALA A 18 -46.85 -17.93 32.45
C ALA A 18 -46.71 -18.47 31.02
N LEU A 19 -47.35 -19.62 30.75
CA LEU A 19 -47.60 -20.14 29.40
C LEU A 19 -48.79 -19.39 28.79
N ALA A 20 -48.68 -18.97 27.52
CA ALA A 20 -49.81 -18.89 26.60
C ALA A 20 -49.31 -19.01 25.14
N LEU A 21 -49.91 -19.94 24.40
CA LEU A 21 -49.65 -20.28 22.99
C LEU A 21 -50.26 -19.24 22.03
N GLN A 22 -49.60 -18.97 20.89
CA GLN A 22 -50.07 -19.17 19.50
C GLN A 22 -49.16 -18.41 18.52
N GLU A 23 -48.85 -19.05 17.39
CA GLU A 23 -47.91 -18.65 16.36
C GLU A 23 -48.29 -17.43 15.50
N GLY A 24 -47.29 -16.77 14.91
CA GLY A 24 -47.48 -15.87 13.77
C GLY A 24 -46.22 -15.09 13.35
N GLY A 25 -45.67 -15.45 12.17
CA GLY A 25 -45.19 -14.53 11.13
C GLY A 25 -43.95 -13.64 11.37
N ASP A 26 -42.91 -13.89 10.56
CA ASP A 26 -41.94 -12.96 9.95
C ASP A 26 -41.39 -11.79 10.78
N GLU A 27 -40.09 -11.83 11.14
CA GLU A 27 -39.14 -10.72 10.97
C GLU A 27 -37.69 -11.25 11.04
N ASP A 28 -37.12 -11.53 9.87
CA ASP A 28 -35.70 -11.86 9.68
C ASP A 28 -34.87 -10.56 9.72
N LEU A 29 -34.65 -10.00 10.91
CA LEU A 29 -33.75 -8.86 11.13
C LEU A 29 -32.75 -9.20 12.23
N ARG A 30 -31.82 -10.10 11.89
CA ARG A 30 -30.55 -10.20 12.63
C ARG A 30 -29.81 -8.88 12.47
N ALA A 31 -30.01 -7.96 13.42
CA ALA A 31 -29.19 -6.79 13.58
C ALA A 31 -27.72 -7.25 13.66
N SER A 32 -26.97 -7.06 12.58
CA SER A 32 -25.53 -7.31 12.60
C SER A 32 -24.93 -6.44 13.68
N SER A 33 -24.18 -7.03 14.61
CA SER A 33 -23.41 -6.25 15.58
C SER A 33 -22.64 -5.16 14.85
N PRO A 34 -22.64 -3.90 15.35
CA PRO A 34 -21.88 -2.84 14.71
C PRO A 34 -20.43 -3.32 14.51
N PRO A 35 -19.81 -3.02 13.35
CA PRO A 35 -18.47 -3.49 13.07
C PRO A 35 -17.55 -3.05 14.21
N ALA A 36 -16.87 -4.02 14.82
CA ALA A 36 -15.86 -3.74 15.82
C ALA A 36 -14.75 -2.92 15.11
N PHE A 37 -14.66 -1.63 15.45
CA PHE A 37 -13.56 -0.79 15.01
C PHE A 37 -12.34 -1.16 15.83
N GLU A 38 -11.60 -2.17 15.40
CA GLU A 38 -10.29 -2.44 15.96
C GLU A 38 -9.28 -1.41 15.44
N PRO A 39 -8.44 -0.82 16.30
CA PRO A 39 -7.35 0.03 15.85
C PRO A 39 -6.41 -0.77 14.92
N SER A 40 -6.26 -0.31 13.68
CA SER A 40 -5.35 -0.93 12.70
C SER A 40 -3.87 -0.57 12.92
N PHE A 41 -3.58 0.21 13.97
CA PHE A 41 -2.24 0.67 14.32
C PHE A 41 -1.39 -0.48 14.86
N ARG A 42 -0.19 -0.67 14.29
CA ARG A 42 0.72 -1.77 14.60
C ARG A 42 2.02 -1.24 15.19
N MET A 43 2.38 -1.71 16.38
CA MET A 43 3.62 -1.34 17.09
C MET A 43 4.83 -2.17 16.64
N ASP A 44 4.58 -3.26 15.92
CA ASP A 44 5.55 -4.22 15.39
C ASP A 44 6.44 -3.67 14.25
N GLY A 45 6.26 -2.40 13.89
CA GLY A 45 7.08 -1.69 12.91
C GLY A 45 6.81 -2.14 11.47
N PRO A 46 7.66 -1.75 10.51
CA PRO A 46 7.59 -2.30 9.16
C PRO A 46 7.90 -3.79 9.27
N GLY A 47 6.89 -4.64 9.02
CA GLY A 47 6.98 -6.09 9.14
C GLY A 47 8.04 -6.71 8.22
N PRO A 48 7.95 -8.01 7.91
CA PRO A 48 9.06 -8.71 7.25
C PRO A 48 9.40 -8.18 5.86
N ARG A 49 8.52 -7.42 5.22
CA ARG A 49 8.66 -6.95 3.84
C ARG A 49 8.65 -5.43 3.75
N LYS A 50 9.82 -4.83 3.99
CA LYS A 50 10.06 -3.41 3.76
C LYS A 50 10.09 -3.07 2.28
N PHE A 51 9.95 -1.77 1.97
CA PHE A 51 10.22 -1.26 0.63
C PHE A 51 11.67 -1.59 0.21
N ARG A 52 11.85 -2.17 -0.98
CA ARG A 52 13.15 -2.65 -1.48
C ARG A 52 13.60 -1.80 -2.66
N GLU A 53 14.40 -0.78 -2.38
CA GLU A 53 14.89 0.21 -3.37
C GLU A 53 15.46 -0.44 -4.63
N LEU A 54 16.37 -1.41 -4.49
CA LEU A 54 17.03 -2.07 -5.62
C LEU A 54 16.05 -2.87 -6.49
N GLU A 55 15.07 -3.53 -5.89
CA GLU A 55 14.06 -4.31 -6.61
C GLU A 55 13.11 -3.38 -7.38
N VAL A 56 12.68 -2.30 -6.73
CA VAL A 56 11.83 -1.28 -7.35
C VAL A 56 12.60 -0.53 -8.44
N GLY A 57 13.87 -0.18 -8.20
CA GLY A 57 14.73 0.53 -9.15
C GLY A 57 14.89 -0.23 -10.45
N ARG A 58 15.24 -1.52 -10.40
CA ARG A 58 15.34 -2.38 -11.59
C ARG A 58 14.02 -2.47 -12.35
N LEU A 59 12.92 -2.67 -11.63
CA LEU A 59 11.58 -2.72 -12.25
C LEU A 59 11.25 -1.42 -12.97
N VAL A 60 11.62 -0.27 -12.40
CA VAL A 60 11.39 1.04 -13.02
C VAL A 60 12.30 1.24 -14.24
N GLU A 61 13.58 0.88 -14.15
CA GLU A 61 14.52 0.92 -15.28
C GLU A 61 14.04 0.07 -16.46
N ASP A 62 13.53 -1.13 -16.18
CA ASP A 62 12.97 -2.03 -17.20
C ASP A 62 11.74 -1.41 -17.88
N ILE A 63 10.84 -0.81 -17.09
CA ILE A 63 9.64 -0.13 -17.62
C ILE A 63 10.05 1.05 -18.50
N LEU A 64 10.96 1.91 -18.04
CA LEU A 64 11.42 3.06 -18.81
C LEU A 64 12.06 2.61 -20.12
N SER A 65 13.00 1.67 -20.06
CA SER A 65 13.70 1.15 -21.23
C SER A 65 12.72 0.57 -22.24
N SER A 66 11.77 -0.27 -21.80
CA SER A 66 10.82 -0.93 -22.68
C SER A 66 9.88 0.03 -23.42
N HIS A 67 9.59 1.21 -22.85
CA HIS A 67 8.63 2.17 -23.43
C HIS A 67 9.30 3.33 -24.14
N LEU A 68 10.55 3.66 -23.77
CA LEU A 68 11.20 4.88 -24.25
C LEU A 68 12.34 4.61 -25.23
N GLN A 69 12.78 3.35 -25.41
CA GLN A 69 13.90 3.03 -26.29
C GLN A 69 13.73 3.56 -27.72
N GLU A 70 12.54 3.42 -28.28
CA GLU A 70 12.23 3.78 -29.68
C GLU A 70 11.45 5.10 -29.79
N GLU A 71 11.17 5.77 -28.67
CA GLU A 71 10.39 7.00 -28.66
C GLU A 71 11.24 8.23 -29.03
N ILE A 72 10.66 9.12 -29.82
CA ILE A 72 11.25 10.41 -30.18
C ILE A 72 10.59 11.48 -29.31
N TYR A 73 11.37 12.46 -28.87
CA TYR A 73 10.85 13.54 -28.04
C TYR A 73 9.77 14.34 -28.81
N ASP A 74 8.57 14.37 -28.25
CA ASP A 74 7.51 15.29 -28.64
C ASP A 74 6.83 15.82 -27.36
N PRO A 75 6.76 17.13 -27.14
CA PRO A 75 6.30 17.68 -25.87
C PRO A 75 4.84 17.34 -25.54
N VAL A 76 3.98 17.15 -26.55
CA VAL A 76 2.56 16.82 -26.33
C VAL A 76 2.42 15.34 -25.95
N ARG A 77 3.09 14.46 -26.68
CA ARG A 77 3.13 13.01 -26.42
C ARG A 77 3.82 12.70 -25.10
N CYS A 78 4.99 13.31 -24.83
CA CYS A 78 5.74 13.08 -23.61
C CYS A 78 4.97 13.50 -22.35
N LYS A 79 4.10 14.52 -22.44
CA LYS A 79 3.19 14.87 -21.34
C LYS A 79 2.27 13.70 -20.99
N GLN A 80 1.62 13.08 -21.97
CA GLN A 80 0.76 11.91 -21.73
C GLN A 80 1.58 10.70 -21.27
N LEU A 81 2.69 10.43 -21.96
CA LEU A 81 3.57 9.29 -21.70
C LEU A 81 4.11 9.30 -20.26
N SER A 82 4.47 10.48 -19.74
CA SER A 82 4.93 10.60 -18.35
C SER A 82 3.85 10.23 -17.33
N GLN A 83 2.58 10.59 -17.56
CA GLN A 83 1.46 10.21 -16.71
C GLN A 83 1.18 8.71 -16.78
N ASP A 84 1.17 8.15 -18.00
CA ASP A 84 0.93 6.73 -18.24
C ASP A 84 2.03 5.87 -17.58
N LEU A 85 3.29 6.27 -17.73
CA LEU A 85 4.42 5.61 -17.09
C LEU A 85 4.36 5.71 -15.57
N ALA A 86 4.00 6.86 -15.00
CA ALA A 86 3.83 7.00 -13.56
C ALA A 86 2.72 6.07 -13.02
N GLY A 87 1.60 5.96 -13.74
CA GLY A 87 0.53 5.03 -13.43
C GLY A 87 0.98 3.57 -13.50
N LYS A 88 1.68 3.19 -14.58
CA LYS A 88 2.20 1.84 -14.80
C LYS A 88 3.24 1.45 -13.74
N ILE A 89 4.16 2.34 -13.40
CA ILE A 89 5.13 2.14 -12.32
C ILE A 89 4.40 1.92 -11.01
N ASN A 90 3.46 2.80 -10.63
CA ASN A 90 2.69 2.65 -9.39
C ASN A 90 1.96 1.30 -9.31
N GLN A 91 1.34 0.86 -10.41
CA GLN A 91 0.66 -0.42 -10.46
C GLN A 91 1.66 -1.58 -10.26
N ARG A 92 2.76 -1.59 -11.02
CA ARG A 92 3.75 -2.68 -10.98
C ARG A 92 4.47 -2.76 -9.63
N VAL A 93 4.74 -1.62 -8.99
CA VAL A 93 5.31 -1.58 -7.64
C VAL A 93 4.29 -2.05 -6.60
N ARG A 94 3.00 -1.77 -6.78
CA ARG A 94 1.94 -2.29 -5.92
C ARG A 94 1.84 -3.82 -5.99
N GLU A 95 2.07 -4.42 -7.16
CA GLU A 95 2.12 -5.88 -7.34
C GLU A 95 3.29 -6.54 -6.59
N LEU A 96 4.35 -5.78 -6.27
CA LEU A 96 5.39 -6.24 -5.34
C LEU A 96 4.89 -6.34 -3.90
N ASN A 97 3.66 -5.93 -3.59
CA ASN A 97 2.95 -6.21 -2.34
C ASN A 97 3.75 -5.87 -1.07
N PHE A 98 4.22 -4.62 -1.00
CA PHE A 98 4.77 -4.03 0.22
C PHE A 98 3.62 -3.64 1.17
N PRO A 99 3.44 -4.32 2.30
CA PRO A 99 2.32 -4.06 3.19
C PRO A 99 2.47 -2.69 3.84
N ARG A 100 1.37 -1.94 3.92
CA ARG A 100 1.28 -0.64 4.63
C ARG A 100 2.16 0.48 4.06
N TYR A 101 2.43 0.45 2.77
CA TYR A 101 3.11 1.54 2.07
C TYR A 101 2.14 2.34 1.21
N LYS A 102 2.19 3.66 1.33
CA LYS A 102 1.68 4.59 0.31
C LYS A 102 2.79 4.76 -0.72
N LEU A 103 2.43 4.56 -1.98
CA LEU A 103 3.36 4.65 -3.10
C LEU A 103 3.10 5.93 -3.88
N VAL A 104 4.18 6.66 -4.17
CA VAL A 104 4.15 7.83 -5.04
C VAL A 104 5.17 7.61 -6.15
N ALA A 105 4.74 7.70 -7.41
CA ALA A 105 5.61 7.65 -8.57
C ALA A 105 5.53 8.97 -9.34
N MET A 106 6.69 9.51 -9.67
CA MET A 106 6.85 10.73 -10.47
C MET A 106 7.75 10.42 -11.65
N VAL A 107 7.34 10.81 -12.86
CA VAL A 107 8.12 10.63 -14.08
C VAL A 107 8.29 11.99 -14.75
N SER A 108 9.52 12.35 -15.08
CA SER A 108 9.87 13.54 -15.84
C SER A 108 10.55 13.11 -17.13
N ILE A 109 10.11 13.66 -18.27
CA ILE A 109 10.68 13.39 -19.59
C ILE A 109 11.11 14.73 -20.21
N GLY A 110 12.31 14.79 -20.78
CA GLY A 110 12.84 15.99 -21.42
C GLY A 110 13.63 15.68 -22.69
N SER A 111 13.87 16.73 -23.49
CA SER A 111 14.64 16.63 -24.73
C SER A 111 16.14 16.67 -24.45
N VAL A 112 16.88 15.70 -25.00
CA VAL A 112 18.36 15.70 -24.92
C VAL A 112 18.95 16.82 -25.78
N ARG A 113 18.31 17.15 -26.90
CA ARG A 113 18.85 18.10 -27.89
C ARG A 113 18.49 19.54 -27.59
N GLU A 114 17.24 19.79 -27.21
CA GLU A 114 16.75 21.16 -27.03
C GLU A 114 17.11 21.74 -25.65
N LYS A 115 17.17 20.88 -24.62
CA LYS A 115 17.40 21.31 -23.23
C LYS A 115 18.37 20.38 -22.48
N PRO A 116 19.63 20.26 -22.95
CA PRO A 116 20.64 19.50 -22.24
C PRO A 116 20.96 20.15 -20.87
N GLY A 117 21.40 19.35 -19.90
CA GLY A 117 21.90 19.85 -18.62
C GLY A 117 20.85 20.09 -17.54
N THR A 118 19.70 19.42 -17.59
CA THR A 118 18.70 19.48 -16.51
C THR A 118 19.12 18.60 -15.33
N HIS A 119 19.07 19.15 -14.12
CA HIS A 119 19.28 18.40 -12.89
C HIS A 119 17.95 18.21 -12.15
N LEU A 120 17.65 16.97 -11.76
CA LEU A 120 16.48 16.65 -10.94
C LEU A 120 16.96 16.07 -9.60
N GLY A 121 16.42 16.59 -8.51
CA GLY A 121 16.71 16.14 -7.16
C GLY A 121 15.48 16.21 -6.28
N SER A 122 15.50 15.47 -5.18
CA SER A 122 14.44 15.45 -4.18
C SER A 122 15.03 15.63 -2.78
N ARG A 123 14.27 16.29 -1.91
CA ARG A 123 14.58 16.42 -0.48
C ARG A 123 13.32 16.05 0.29
N CYS A 124 13.46 15.12 1.23
CA CYS A 124 12.34 14.59 1.99
C CYS A 124 12.63 14.70 3.49
N LEU A 125 11.58 14.94 4.27
CA LEU A 125 11.58 14.75 5.72
C LEU A 125 10.71 13.53 6.00
N TRP A 126 11.33 12.44 6.41
CA TRP A 126 10.70 11.11 6.54
C TRP A 126 11.42 10.27 7.61
N ASP A 127 10.87 9.11 7.95
CA ASP A 127 11.48 8.18 8.90
C ASP A 127 12.48 7.26 8.18
N ASP A 128 13.76 7.38 8.51
CA ASP A 128 14.87 6.65 7.89
C ASP A 128 14.82 5.13 8.11
N ARG A 129 13.99 4.66 9.04
CA ARG A 129 13.83 3.23 9.35
C ARG A 129 12.76 2.55 8.51
N THR A 130 11.81 3.33 7.98
CA THR A 130 10.56 2.82 7.40
C THR A 130 10.33 3.34 5.98
N ASP A 131 10.58 4.62 5.73
CA ASP A 131 10.40 5.28 4.46
C ASP A 131 11.64 5.16 3.58
N SER A 132 11.42 5.13 2.27
CA SER A 132 12.50 4.90 1.31
C SER A 132 12.10 5.36 -0.09
N SER A 133 13.08 5.56 -0.98
CA SER A 133 12.86 5.96 -2.36
C SER A 133 13.87 5.35 -3.31
N THR A 134 13.50 5.23 -4.58
CA THR A 134 14.42 4.91 -5.66
C THR A 134 14.29 5.93 -6.78
N THR A 135 15.41 6.22 -7.45
CA THR A 135 15.45 7.04 -8.65
C THR A 135 16.07 6.21 -9.77
N ALA A 136 15.42 6.22 -10.94
CA ALA A 136 15.88 5.53 -12.14
C ALA A 136 16.02 6.54 -13.27
N HIS A 137 17.03 6.34 -14.11
CA HIS A 137 17.36 7.21 -15.23
C HIS A 137 17.33 6.43 -16.53
N PHE A 138 16.80 7.06 -17.58
CA PHE A 138 16.81 6.54 -18.94
C PHE A 138 17.21 7.64 -19.91
N THR A 139 17.93 7.30 -20.98
CA THR A 139 18.27 8.25 -22.04
C THR A 139 18.43 7.51 -23.36
N ASN A 140 17.85 8.05 -24.42
CA ASN A 140 18.07 7.62 -25.81
C ASN A 140 18.63 8.79 -26.65
N GLY A 141 18.65 8.65 -27.97
CA GLY A 141 19.19 9.68 -28.87
C GLY A 141 18.36 10.98 -29.00
N SER A 142 17.15 11.03 -28.46
CA SER A 142 16.21 12.15 -28.57
C SER A 142 15.76 12.70 -27.21
N LEU A 143 15.52 11.85 -26.21
CA LEU A 143 14.94 12.19 -24.93
C LEU A 143 15.68 11.54 -23.76
N TYR A 144 15.52 12.15 -22.58
CA TYR A 144 15.88 11.58 -21.30
C TYR A 144 14.65 11.47 -20.43
N ALA A 145 14.64 10.52 -19.51
CA ALA A 145 13.60 10.38 -18.50
C ALA A 145 14.21 10.10 -17.13
N VAL A 146 13.58 10.66 -16.10
CA VAL A 146 13.91 10.39 -14.71
C VAL A 146 12.62 10.00 -13.99
N ALA A 147 12.63 8.82 -13.38
CA ALA A 147 11.52 8.33 -12.58
C ALA A 147 11.95 8.25 -11.11
N MET A 148 11.11 8.76 -10.23
CA MET A 148 11.29 8.71 -8.78
C MET A 148 10.11 8.00 -8.15
N VAL A 149 10.38 7.01 -7.29
CA VAL A 149 9.36 6.27 -6.57
C VAL A 149 9.63 6.39 -5.08
N TYR A 150 8.62 6.78 -4.31
CA TYR A 150 8.66 6.90 -2.86
C TYR A 150 7.74 5.85 -2.24
N GLY A 151 8.29 5.08 -1.31
CA GLY A 151 7.55 4.19 -0.43
C GLY A 151 7.46 4.83 0.95
N LEU A 152 6.27 5.32 1.31
CA LEU A 152 6.00 5.93 2.60
C LEU A 152 5.21 4.97 3.48
N TYR A 153 5.77 4.57 4.61
CA TYR A 153 5.11 3.69 5.57
C TYR A 153 4.00 4.45 6.30
N PHE A 154 2.80 3.89 6.34
CA PHE A 154 1.71 4.45 7.15
C PHE A 154 1.38 3.50 8.30
N ALA A 155 1.65 3.98 9.51
CA ALA A 155 1.49 3.27 10.77
C ALA A 155 0.04 3.11 11.21
#